data_AF-A0A4Q8R1M5-F1
#
_entry.id   AF-A0A4Q8R1M5-F1
#
_cell.length_a   1.000
_cell.length_b   1.000
_cell.length_c   1.000
_cell.angle_alpha   90.00
_cell.angle_beta   90.00
_cell.angle_gamma   90.00
#
_symmetry.space_group_name_H-M   'P 1'
#
loop_
_entity.id
_entity.type
_entity.pdbx_description
1 polymer ?
#
loop_
_entity_poly.entity_id
_entity_poly.type
_entity_poly.pdbx_seq_one_letter_code
_entity_poly.pdbx_strand_id
1 'polypeptide(L)'
;MAATCPSQAGARGTQILLCRDGLIIVAEDGARFTLQGHDGSATAVDLQSKALLLDAPKQPGKNRFRVNTPQAIAAVRGTKWAVDVQEARTSVLVLQGRVAVRRPRGGNQVVLGPGEGVDVDPGNEPLAVKRWGQARVDALLARLGQ
;
A
#
# COMPACT_ATOMS: atom_id res chain seq x y z
N MET A 1 -4.62 17.29 10.09
CA MET A 1 -4.48 16.56 11.38
C MET A 1 -4.04 15.14 11.04
N ALA A 2 -3.26 14.49 11.90
CA ALA A 2 -2.89 13.08 11.71
C ALA A 2 -4.08 12.20 12.12
N ALA A 3 -4.30 11.09 11.43
CA ALA A 3 -5.23 10.08 11.93
C ALA A 3 -4.52 9.20 12.97
N THR A 4 -5.19 8.93 14.09
CA THR A 4 -4.71 7.96 15.09
C THR A 4 -5.61 6.75 15.03
N CYS A 5 -5.12 5.65 14.45
CA CYS A 5 -5.80 4.36 14.46
C CYS A 5 -5.29 3.54 15.66
N PRO A 6 -6.16 2.85 16.41
CA PRO A 6 -5.74 1.83 17.37
C PRO A 6 -4.76 0.85 16.74
N SER A 7 -3.66 0.57 17.44
CA SER A 7 -2.63 -0.35 16.96
C SER A 7 -2.37 -1.47 17.96
N GLN A 8 -2.08 -2.66 17.46
CA GLN A 8 -1.67 -3.82 18.25
C GLN A 8 -0.47 -4.51 17.59
N ALA A 9 0.28 -5.28 18.38
CA ALA A 9 1.35 -6.11 17.85
C ALA A 9 0.77 -7.28 17.03
N GLY A 10 1.41 -7.60 15.91
CA GLY A 10 1.11 -8.75 15.06
C GLY A 10 2.26 -9.78 15.06
N ALA A 11 2.13 -10.77 14.18
CA ALA A 11 3.18 -11.77 13.98
C ALA A 11 4.47 -11.12 13.44
N ARG A 12 5.63 -11.74 13.73
CA ARG A 12 6.96 -11.27 13.28
C ARG A 12 7.27 -9.79 13.56
N GLY A 13 6.76 -9.25 14.67
CA GLY A 13 7.02 -7.85 15.05
C GLY A 13 6.24 -6.82 14.22
N THR A 14 5.30 -7.26 13.37
CA THR A 14 4.44 -6.34 12.63
C THR A 14 3.54 -5.53 13.56
N GLN A 15 3.08 -4.38 13.07
CA GLN A 15 2.07 -3.57 13.75
C GLN A 15 0.76 -3.62 12.95
N ILE A 16 -0.34 -3.99 13.60
CA ILE A 16 -1.67 -4.04 12.98
C ILE A 16 -2.47 -2.82 13.45
N LEU A 17 -2.86 -1.97 12.51
CA LEU A 17 -3.68 -0.79 12.71
C LEU A 17 -5.12 -1.10 12.29
N LEU A 18 -6.07 -0.83 13.19
CA LEU A 18 -7.50 -0.99 12.95
C LEU A 18 -8.13 0.41 12.87
N CYS A 19 -8.20 0.97 11.68
CA CYS A 19 -8.78 2.28 11.47
C CYS A 19 -10.32 2.21 11.45
N ARG A 20 -10.97 3.37 11.60
CA ARG A 20 -12.41 3.46 11.34
C ARG A 20 -12.72 3.09 9.88
N ASP A 21 -14.00 2.84 9.60
CA ASP A 21 -14.50 2.42 8.29
C ASP A 21 -14.02 1.04 7.82
N GLY A 22 -13.43 0.25 8.73
CA GLY A 22 -12.98 -1.13 8.48
C GLY A 22 -11.64 -1.24 7.74
N LEU A 23 -10.89 -0.15 7.61
CA LEU A 23 -9.54 -0.18 7.03
C LEU A 23 -8.57 -0.86 8.00
N ILE A 24 -7.88 -1.89 7.52
CA ILE A 24 -6.83 -2.59 8.24
C ILE A 24 -5.50 -2.33 7.55
N ILE A 25 -4.48 -1.94 8.31
CA ILE A 25 -3.10 -1.77 7.81
C ILE A 25 -2.19 -2.65 8.67
N VAL A 26 -1.46 -3.57 8.04
CA VAL A 26 -0.36 -4.30 8.67
C VAL A 26 0.95 -3.68 8.21
N ALA A 27 1.70 -3.12 9.15
CA ALA A 27 3.01 -2.55 8.89
C ALA A 27 4.11 -3.56 9.24
N GLU A 28 5.08 -3.72 8.34
CA GLU A 28 6.30 -4.48 8.60
C GLU A 28 7.05 -3.90 9.82
N ASP A 29 7.75 -4.76 10.55
CA ASP A 29 8.66 -4.34 11.62
C ASP A 29 9.64 -3.24 11.13
N GLY A 30 9.73 -2.16 11.90
CA GLY A 30 10.53 -0.99 11.58
C GLY A 30 10.06 -0.14 10.38
N ALA A 31 8.84 -0.36 9.85
CA ALA A 31 8.29 0.49 8.81
C ALA A 31 8.15 1.95 9.26
N ARG A 32 8.45 2.89 8.35
CA ARG A 32 8.32 4.33 8.61
C ARG A 32 7.19 4.90 7.77
N PHE A 33 6.14 5.34 8.43
CA PHE A 33 4.97 5.88 7.77
C PHE A 33 4.23 6.91 8.63
N THR A 34 3.41 7.73 7.99
CA THR A 34 2.49 8.66 8.66
C THR A 34 1.09 8.50 8.11
N LEU A 35 0.09 8.48 8.99
CA LEU A 35 -1.32 8.41 8.60
C LEU A 35 -1.91 9.81 8.43
N GLN A 36 -2.56 10.03 7.29
CA GLN A 36 -3.35 11.23 7.02
C GLN A 36 -4.83 10.92 7.20
N GLY A 37 -5.54 11.83 7.86
CA GLY A 37 -6.99 11.70 8.03
C GLY A 37 -7.51 12.52 9.19
N HIS A 38 -8.68 12.13 9.69
CA HIS A 38 -9.33 12.83 10.78
C HIS A 38 -10.16 11.85 11.60
N ASP A 39 -10.20 12.07 12.92
CA ASP A 39 -11.07 11.33 13.85
C ASP A 39 -10.99 9.80 13.67
N GLY A 40 -9.76 9.26 13.55
CA GLY A 40 -9.51 7.83 13.39
C GLY A 40 -9.88 7.22 12.02
N SER A 41 -10.42 8.02 11.08
CA SER A 41 -10.58 7.65 9.68
C SER A 41 -9.35 8.08 8.89
N ALA A 42 -8.57 7.10 8.42
CA ALA A 42 -7.40 7.35 7.59
C ALA A 42 -7.81 7.39 6.11
N THR A 43 -7.36 8.43 5.42
CA THR A 43 -7.65 8.66 3.99
C THR A 43 -6.42 8.44 3.11
N ALA A 44 -5.23 8.54 3.70
CA ALA A 44 -3.99 8.17 3.07
C ALA A 44 -2.94 7.75 4.10
N VAL A 45 -1.91 7.07 3.60
CA VAL A 45 -0.67 6.81 4.35
C VAL A 45 0.51 7.24 3.49
N ASP A 46 1.43 8.00 4.08
CA ASP A 46 2.72 8.29 3.47
C ASP A 46 3.72 7.25 3.98
N LEU A 47 4.19 6.38 3.09
CA LEU A 47 5.13 5.31 3.40
C LEU A 47 6.52 5.70 2.89
N GLN A 48 7.50 5.71 3.79
CA GLN A 48 8.87 6.12 3.49
C GLN A 48 9.84 4.94 3.34
N SER A 49 9.60 3.83 4.05
CA SER A 49 10.46 2.64 3.98
C SER A 49 9.72 1.40 4.46
N LYS A 50 10.14 0.23 3.96
CA LYS A 50 9.57 -1.09 4.26
C LYS A 50 8.19 -1.28 3.66
N ALA A 51 7.47 -2.33 4.09
CA ALA A 51 6.21 -2.72 3.53
C ALA A 51 5.00 -2.42 4.42
N LEU A 52 3.87 -2.17 3.75
CA LEU A 52 2.52 -2.20 4.33
C LEU A 52 1.66 -3.18 3.53
N LEU A 53 0.86 -3.98 4.23
CA LEU A 53 -0.30 -4.66 3.68
C LEU A 53 -1.55 -3.89 4.07
N LEU A 54 -2.41 -3.60 3.09
CA LEU A 54 -3.63 -2.85 3.31
C LEU A 54 -4.82 -3.71 2.90
N ASP A 55 -5.80 -3.80 3.79
CA ASP A 55 -7.14 -4.27 3.48
C ASP A 55 -8.09 -3.08 3.62
N ALA A 56 -8.40 -2.46 2.48
CA ALA A 56 -9.23 -1.27 2.41
C ALA A 56 -10.60 -1.67 1.86
N PRO A 57 -11.67 -1.67 2.68
CA PRO A 57 -13.01 -2.02 2.23
C PRO A 57 -13.52 -1.04 1.17
N LYS A 58 -14.53 -1.46 0.41
CA LYS A 58 -15.20 -0.57 -0.57
C LYS A 58 -15.90 0.55 0.19
N GLN A 59 -15.35 1.76 0.15
CA GLN A 59 -16.01 2.92 0.72
C GLN A 59 -17.09 3.49 -0.23
N PRO A 60 -18.27 3.87 0.30
CA PRO A 60 -19.28 4.60 -0.46
C PRO A 60 -18.77 6.02 -0.79
N GLY A 61 -19.13 6.54 -1.97
CA GLY A 61 -18.71 7.87 -2.43
C GLY A 61 -17.44 7.91 -3.29
N LYS A 62 -16.81 9.09 -3.34
CA LYS A 62 -15.64 9.39 -4.21
C LYS A 62 -14.28 9.25 -3.51
N ASN A 63 -14.25 9.06 -2.19
CA ASN A 63 -13.00 8.96 -1.45
C ASN A 63 -12.30 7.64 -1.75
N ARG A 64 -11.04 7.74 -2.20
CA ARG A 64 -10.15 6.62 -2.42
C ARG A 64 -9.05 6.67 -1.39
N PHE A 65 -8.83 5.55 -0.69
CA PHE A 65 -7.65 5.40 0.13
C PHE A 65 -6.40 5.41 -0.77
N ARG A 66 -5.34 6.06 -0.31
CA ARG A 66 -4.08 6.20 -1.07
C ARG A 66 -2.87 5.85 -0.22
N VAL A 67 -1.90 5.20 -0.84
CA VAL A 67 -0.53 5.12 -0.32
C VAL A 67 0.31 6.05 -1.17
N ASN A 68 0.94 7.03 -0.52
CA ASN A 68 1.94 7.87 -1.15
C ASN A 68 3.32 7.34 -0.76
N THR A 69 4.20 7.20 -1.74
CA THR A 69 5.61 6.90 -1.53
C THR A 69 6.45 7.92 -2.29
N PRO A 70 7.77 7.97 -2.07
CA PRO A 70 8.63 8.87 -2.84
C PRO A 70 8.54 8.63 -4.36
N GLN A 71 8.30 7.40 -4.80
CA GLN A 71 8.30 7.03 -6.22
C GLN A 71 6.90 6.87 -6.84
N ALA A 72 5.86 6.62 -6.03
CA ALA A 72 4.54 6.26 -6.53
C ALA A 72 3.39 6.79 -5.68
N ILE A 73 2.23 6.93 -6.31
CA ILE A 73 0.94 7.06 -5.65
C ILE A 73 0.11 5.87 -6.09
N ALA A 74 -0.30 5.07 -5.13
CA ALA A 74 -1.18 3.93 -5.34
C ALA A 74 -2.53 4.20 -4.69
N ALA A 75 -3.60 4.15 -5.47
CA ALA A 75 -4.95 4.54 -5.08
C ALA A 75 -5.93 3.41 -5.32
N VAL A 76 -6.84 3.20 -4.38
CA VAL A 76 -7.71 2.02 -4.38
C VAL A 76 -9.17 2.30 -4.13
N ARG A 77 -9.98 1.30 -4.48
CA ARG A 77 -11.38 1.17 -4.06
C ARG A 77 -11.69 -0.31 -3.78
N GLY A 78 -11.72 -0.71 -2.50
CA GLY A 78 -12.10 -2.08 -2.12
C GLY A 78 -11.09 -3.13 -2.52
N THR A 79 -9.93 -3.16 -1.88
CA THR A 79 -8.78 -3.97 -2.30
C THR A 79 -7.94 -4.44 -1.14
N LYS A 80 -7.39 -5.65 -1.27
CA LYS A 80 -6.27 -6.13 -0.46
C LYS A 80 -4.99 -6.08 -1.28
N TRP A 81 -3.98 -5.37 -0.82
CA TRP A 81 -2.79 -5.06 -1.61
C TRP A 81 -1.62 -4.65 -0.72
N ALA A 82 -0.40 -4.84 -1.21
CA ALA A 82 0.83 -4.51 -0.50
C ALA A 82 1.63 -3.44 -1.25
N VAL A 83 2.28 -2.57 -0.48
CA VAL A 83 3.26 -1.60 -0.97
C VAL A 83 4.55 -1.82 -0.22
N ASP A 84 5.66 -1.89 -0.94
CA ASP A 84 6.99 -2.03 -0.36
C ASP A 84 7.91 -0.95 -0.91
N VAL A 85 8.52 -0.19 -0.01
CA VAL A 85 9.51 0.84 -0.35
C VAL A 85 10.89 0.34 0.06
N GLN A 86 11.70 0.03 -0.94
CA GLN A 86 13.09 -0.39 -0.78
C GLN A 86 14.00 0.58 -1.52
N GLU A 87 14.96 1.15 -0.81
CA GLU A 87 15.95 2.09 -1.36
C GLU A 87 15.30 3.19 -2.22
N ALA A 88 15.41 3.08 -3.54
CA ALA A 88 14.88 4.03 -4.52
C ALA A 88 13.68 3.50 -5.32
N ARG A 89 13.10 2.35 -4.95
CA ARG A 89 12.00 1.68 -5.66
C ARG A 89 10.77 1.54 -4.78
N THR A 90 9.60 1.83 -5.35
CA THR A 90 8.31 1.38 -4.79
C THR A 90 7.78 0.20 -5.57
N SER A 91 7.48 -0.89 -4.87
CA SER A 91 6.82 -2.06 -5.45
C SER A 91 5.38 -2.13 -4.95
N VAL A 92 4.42 -2.39 -5.84
CA VAL A 92 3.01 -2.57 -5.49
C VAL A 92 2.56 -3.94 -5.96
N LEU A 93 1.90 -4.70 -5.09
CA LEU A 93 1.31 -6.01 -5.37
C LEU A 93 -0.19 -6.00 -5.03
N VAL A 94 -1.02 -6.53 -5.92
CA VAL A 94 -2.46 -6.65 -5.67
C VAL A 94 -2.81 -8.09 -5.36
N LEU A 95 -3.45 -8.32 -4.20
CA LEU A 95 -3.94 -9.64 -3.80
C LEU A 95 -5.42 -9.78 -4.17
N GLN A 96 -6.20 -8.71 -4.00
CA GLN A 96 -7.63 -8.66 -4.33
C GLN A 96 -8.04 -7.28 -4.83
N GLY A 97 -9.00 -7.27 -5.76
CA GLY A 97 -9.56 -6.04 -6.34
C GLY A 97 -8.65 -5.40 -7.39
N ARG A 98 -8.65 -4.06 -7.50
CA ARG A 98 -7.86 -3.32 -8.50
C ARG A 98 -7.21 -2.07 -7.91
N VAL A 99 -5.93 -1.89 -8.21
CA VAL A 99 -5.14 -0.76 -7.71
C VAL A 99 -4.65 0.08 -8.88
N ALA A 100 -4.91 1.38 -8.82
CA ALA A 100 -4.36 2.33 -9.77
C ALA A 100 -3.02 2.85 -9.25
N VAL A 101 -1.96 2.75 -10.06
CA VAL A 101 -0.62 3.21 -9.72
C VAL A 101 -0.14 4.23 -10.73
N ARG A 102 0.43 5.33 -10.24
CA ARG A 102 1.07 6.37 -11.06
C ARG A 102 2.26 6.98 -10.33
N ARG A 103 3.09 7.73 -11.05
CA ARG A 103 4.16 8.52 -10.45
C ARG A 103 3.59 9.79 -9.77
N PRO A 104 4.23 10.34 -8.71
CA PRO A 104 3.76 11.54 -8.03
C PRO A 104 3.72 12.78 -8.94
N ARG A 105 4.77 12.96 -9.76
CA ARG A 105 4.94 14.11 -10.68
C ARG A 105 4.06 14.05 -11.93
N GLY A 106 3.13 13.10 -12.02
CA GLY A 106 2.24 12.90 -13.18
C GLY A 106 2.71 11.76 -14.09
N GLY A 107 2.11 11.67 -15.28
CA GLY A 107 2.35 10.59 -16.25
C GLY A 107 1.23 9.55 -16.27
N ASN A 108 1.41 8.54 -17.13
CA ASN A 108 0.40 7.51 -17.35
C ASN A 108 0.18 6.68 -16.09
N GLN A 109 -1.10 6.46 -15.78
CA GLN A 109 -1.54 5.57 -14.73
C GLN A 109 -1.70 4.15 -15.28
N VAL A 110 -1.26 3.16 -14.52
CA VAL A 110 -1.55 1.75 -14.78
C VAL A 110 -2.52 1.21 -13.75
N VAL A 111 -3.29 0.19 -14.12
CA VAL A 111 -4.22 -0.49 -13.22
C VAL A 111 -3.78 -1.94 -13.09
N LEU A 112 -3.59 -2.38 -11.85
CA LEU A 112 -3.20 -3.74 -11.49
C LEU A 112 -4.42 -4.51 -11.01
N GLY A 113 -4.51 -5.79 -11.35
CA GLY A 113 -5.44 -6.78 -10.82
C GLY A 113 -4.77 -7.85 -9.97
N PRO A 114 -5.52 -8.85 -9.47
CA PRO A 114 -5.01 -9.87 -8.56
C PRO A 114 -3.83 -10.67 -9.12
N GLY A 115 -2.76 -10.79 -8.32
CA GLY A 115 -1.50 -11.45 -8.66
C GLY A 115 -0.56 -10.59 -9.51
N GLU A 116 -0.98 -9.38 -9.90
CA GLU A 116 -0.14 -8.44 -10.63
C GLU A 116 0.57 -7.49 -9.66
N GLY A 117 1.76 -7.08 -10.08
CA GLY A 117 2.53 -6.06 -9.44
C GLY A 117 3.23 -5.14 -10.42
N VAL A 118 3.72 -4.03 -9.91
CA VAL A 118 4.49 -3.04 -10.65
C VAL A 118 5.64 -2.55 -9.79
N ASP A 119 6.79 -2.35 -10.43
CA ASP A 119 7.97 -1.74 -9.84
C ASP A 119 8.10 -0.33 -10.38
N VAL A 120 8.19 0.64 -9.48
CA VAL A 120 8.29 2.06 -9.79
C VAL A 120 9.66 2.56 -9.33
N ASP A 121 10.61 2.55 -10.27
CA ASP A 121 11.94 3.13 -10.12
C ASP A 121 11.92 4.66 -10.34
N PRO A 122 12.94 5.42 -9.91
CA PRO A 122 13.05 6.84 -10.23
C PRO A 122 13.19 7.02 -11.75
N GLY A 123 12.57 8.06 -12.30
CA GLY A 123 12.63 8.38 -13.72
C GLY A 123 11.26 8.44 -14.39
N ASN A 124 11.26 8.36 -15.72
CA ASN A 124 10.09 8.61 -16.56
C ASN A 124 9.68 7.41 -17.43
N GLU A 125 10.35 6.26 -17.28
CA GLU A 125 10.02 5.06 -18.04
C GLU A 125 8.57 4.62 -17.81
N PRO A 126 7.90 4.07 -18.84
CA PRO A 126 6.55 3.53 -18.72
C PRO A 126 6.47 2.48 -17.61
N LEU A 127 5.39 2.56 -16.82
CA LEU A 127 5.14 1.57 -15.78
C LEU A 127 4.73 0.23 -16.41
N ALA A 128 5.48 -0.83 -16.09
CA ALA A 128 5.24 -2.17 -16.61
C ALA A 128 4.51 -3.03 -15.57
N VAL A 129 3.24 -3.33 -15.83
CA VAL A 129 2.47 -4.29 -15.02
C VAL A 129 2.93 -5.70 -15.35
N LYS A 130 3.23 -6.50 -14.33
CA LYS A 130 3.69 -7.88 -14.47
C LYS A 130 3.00 -8.76 -13.45
N ARG A 131 2.72 -10.01 -13.83
CA ARG A 131 2.38 -11.05 -12.84
C ARG A 131 3.63 -11.41 -12.06
N TRP A 132 3.58 -11.32 -10.73
CA TRP A 132 4.72 -11.69 -9.89
C TRP A 132 4.77 -13.20 -9.71
N GLY A 133 5.98 -13.76 -9.68
CA GLY A 133 6.18 -15.16 -9.32
C GLY A 133 5.85 -15.41 -7.84
N GLN A 134 5.36 -16.62 -7.54
CA GLN A 134 4.86 -16.96 -6.20
C GLN A 134 5.91 -16.74 -5.10
N ALA A 135 7.17 -17.13 -5.34
CA ALA A 135 8.25 -16.93 -4.37
C ALA A 135 8.45 -15.46 -3.98
N ARG A 136 8.27 -14.52 -4.92
CA ARG A 136 8.36 -13.07 -4.65
C ARG A 136 7.18 -12.58 -3.81
N VAL A 137 5.98 -13.09 -4.10
CA VAL A 137 4.76 -12.79 -3.33
C VAL A 137 4.91 -13.30 -1.90
N ASP A 138 5.31 -14.55 -1.73
CA ASP A 138 5.45 -15.19 -0.41
C ASP A 138 6.51 -14.49 0.44
N ALA A 139 7.63 -14.09 -0.16
CA ALA A 139 8.68 -13.36 0.55
C ALA A 139 8.19 -12.00 1.11
N LEU A 140 7.37 -11.28 0.34
CA LEU A 140 6.77 -10.02 0.80
C LEU A 140 5.73 -10.26 1.90
N LEU A 141 4.85 -11.24 1.71
CA LEU A 141 3.79 -11.59 2.66
C LEU A 141 4.35 -12.10 3.98
N ALA A 142 5.43 -12.89 3.94
CA ALA A 142 6.12 -13.38 5.13
C ALA A 142 6.65 -12.23 6.01
N ARG A 143 7.20 -11.16 5.41
CA ARG A 143 7.62 -9.94 6.15
C ARG A 143 6.44 -9.22 6.82
N LEU A 144 5.25 -9.35 6.24
CA LEU A 144 4.00 -8.78 6.72
C LEU A 144 3.22 -9.74 7.65
N GLY A 145 3.88 -10.81 8.11
CA GLY A 145 3.30 -11.78 9.04
C GLY A 145 2.09 -12.52 8.50
N GLN A 146 1.96 -12.61 7.17
CA GLN A 146 0.91 -13.37 6.48
C GLN A 146 1.37 -14.79 6.11
#